data_AF-A0A850QR48-F1
#
_entry.id   AF-A0A850QR48-F1
#
_cell.length_a   1.000
_cell.length_b   1.000
_cell.length_c   1.000
_cell.angle_alpha   90.00
_cell.angle_beta   90.00
_cell.angle_gamma   90.00
#
_symmetry.space_group_name_H-M   'P 1'
#
loop_
_entity.id
_entity.type
_entity.pdbx_description
1 polymer ?
#
loop_
_entity_poly.entity_id
_entity_poly.type
_entity_poly.pdbx_seq_one_letter_code
_entity_poly.pdbx_strand_id
1 'polypeptide(L)'
;MTFFQNYDEQALSQRLMNYRREFHRYPESAWCEFFTTCRIAAHMEHHGYQLAFADEIIARSAIMGRDEESVIEAQKRALTWGADPKYLAQMDGITGLGAILDTGHDGPTVAFRFDIDAVDVMESQDDSHRPRFLGFASLAPGIAHACGHDAHTA
;
A
#
# COMPACT_ATOMS: atom_id res chain seq x y z
N MET A 1 -18.15 10.55 29.93
CA MET A 1 -16.90 11.33 29.90
C MET A 1 -16.43 11.33 28.46
N THR A 2 -16.80 12.35 27.70
CA THR A 2 -16.64 12.41 26.25
C THR A 2 -15.19 12.81 25.93
N PHE A 3 -14.33 11.82 25.69
CA PHE A 3 -12.98 12.06 25.17
C PHE A 3 -13.06 12.26 23.66
N PHE A 4 -13.59 13.40 23.21
CA PHE A 4 -13.17 13.89 21.89
C PHE A 4 -11.80 14.52 22.09
N GLN A 5 -10.74 13.75 21.83
CA GLN A 5 -9.44 14.36 21.60
C GLN A 5 -9.60 15.37 20.46
N ASN A 6 -9.23 16.63 20.69
CA ASN A 6 -9.11 17.61 19.61
C ASN A 6 -8.09 17.05 18.62
N TYR A 7 -8.59 16.62 17.47
CA TYR A 7 -7.78 16.05 16.42
C TYR A 7 -7.15 17.18 15.61
N ASP A 8 -5.84 17.10 15.36
CA ASP A 8 -5.17 18.04 14.46
C ASP A 8 -5.42 17.61 13.00
N GLU A 9 -6.48 18.16 12.42
CA GLU A 9 -6.88 17.92 11.03
C GLU A 9 -5.81 18.32 10.02
N GLN A 10 -5.05 19.40 10.28
CA GLN A 10 -4.00 19.86 9.38
C GLN A 10 -2.84 18.88 9.39
N ALA A 11 -2.42 18.43 10.57
CA ALA A 11 -1.39 17.42 10.69
C ALA A 11 -1.80 16.10 10.02
N LEU A 12 -3.07 15.68 10.14
CA LEU A 12 -3.56 14.51 9.41
C LEU A 12 -3.49 14.70 7.91
N SER A 13 -4.09 15.79 7.42
CA SER A 13 -4.17 16.06 5.99
C SER A 13 -2.76 16.04 5.38
N GLN A 14 -1.79 16.64 6.07
CA GLN A 14 -0.41 16.62 5.65
C GLN A 14 0.20 15.20 5.65
N ARG A 15 -0.08 14.37 6.66
CA ARG A 15 0.36 12.96 6.69
C ARG A 15 -0.25 12.16 5.54
N LEU A 16 -1.55 12.26 5.31
CA LEU A 16 -2.23 11.55 4.22
C LEU A 16 -1.70 11.98 2.85
N MET A 17 -1.45 13.28 2.67
CA MET A 17 -0.80 13.79 1.46
C MET A 17 0.60 13.22 1.27
N ASN A 18 1.37 13.03 2.36
CA ASN A 18 2.69 12.44 2.29
C ASN A 18 2.63 10.95 1.91
N TYR A 19 1.72 10.17 2.51
CA TYR A 19 1.51 8.77 2.14
C TYR A 19 1.08 8.62 0.68
N ARG A 20 0.12 9.43 0.23
CA ARG A 20 -0.30 9.44 -1.18
C ARG A 20 0.87 9.72 -2.12
N ARG A 21 1.75 10.66 -1.78
CA ARG A 21 2.94 10.98 -2.60
C ARG A 21 4.01 9.89 -2.54
N GLU A 22 4.17 9.23 -1.39
CA GLU A 22 5.05 8.08 -1.24
C GLU A 22 4.60 6.95 -2.15
N PHE A 23 3.34 6.49 -2.03
CA PHE A 23 2.82 5.42 -2.86
C PHE A 23 2.80 5.78 -4.36
N HIS A 24 2.48 7.04 -4.71
CA HIS A 24 2.62 7.50 -6.10
C HIS A 24 4.05 7.38 -6.64
N ARG A 25 5.06 7.66 -5.80
CA ARG A 25 6.48 7.62 -6.17
C ARG A 25 7.00 6.18 -6.27
N TYR A 26 6.44 5.25 -5.51
CA TYR A 26 6.78 3.83 -5.49
C TYR A 26 5.62 2.97 -6.02
N PRO A 27 5.17 3.17 -7.26
CA PRO A 27 4.01 2.46 -7.77
C PRO A 27 4.39 1.00 -8.08
N GLU A 28 3.44 0.10 -7.85
CA GLU A 28 3.61 -1.33 -8.04
C GLU A 28 2.42 -1.92 -8.78
N SER A 29 2.65 -2.67 -9.85
CA SER A 29 1.58 -3.32 -10.63
C SER A 29 0.86 -4.38 -9.80
N ALA A 30 -0.29 -4.84 -10.32
CA ALA A 30 -1.06 -5.93 -9.75
C ALA A 30 -0.17 -7.15 -9.39
N TRP A 31 -0.42 -7.72 -8.21
CA TRP A 31 0.32 -8.86 -7.61
C TRP A 31 1.79 -8.57 -7.25
N CYS A 32 2.24 -7.33 -7.38
CA CYS A 32 3.64 -6.92 -7.18
C CYS A 32 3.81 -5.84 -6.09
N GLU A 33 2.77 -5.55 -5.31
CA GLU A 33 2.64 -4.49 -4.30
C GLU A 33 3.36 -4.78 -2.98
N PHE A 34 4.58 -5.32 -3.05
CA PHE A 34 5.34 -5.79 -1.89
C PHE A 34 5.83 -4.65 -1.00
N PHE A 35 6.34 -3.57 -1.58
CA PHE A 35 6.78 -2.40 -0.82
C PHE A 35 5.58 -1.76 -0.13
N THR A 36 4.50 -1.52 -0.88
CA THR A 36 3.26 -0.91 -0.38
C THR A 36 2.68 -1.74 0.75
N THR A 37 2.57 -3.06 0.57
CA THR A 37 2.08 -3.96 1.62
C THR A 37 2.97 -3.90 2.88
N CYS A 38 4.30 -3.83 2.75
CA CYS A 38 5.21 -3.69 3.90
C CYS A 38 4.97 -2.37 4.65
N ARG A 39 4.74 -1.27 3.93
CA ARG A 39 4.47 0.05 4.54
C ARG A 39 3.14 0.05 5.30
N ILE A 40 2.10 -0.56 4.73
CA ILE A 40 0.79 -0.71 5.39
C ILE A 40 0.94 -1.59 6.64
N ALA A 41 1.61 -2.74 6.52
CA ALA A 41 1.83 -3.65 7.65
C ALA A 41 2.54 -2.97 8.82
N ALA A 42 3.61 -2.22 8.54
CA ALA A 42 4.32 -1.45 9.56
C ALA A 42 3.42 -0.42 10.25
N HIS A 43 2.55 0.25 9.49
CA HIS A 43 1.63 1.24 10.04
C HIS A 43 0.55 0.60 10.91
N MET A 44 -0.08 -0.48 10.42
CA MET A 44 -1.15 -1.18 11.14
C MET A 44 -0.62 -1.84 12.42
N GLU A 45 0.55 -2.49 12.37
CA GLU A 45 1.19 -3.05 13.56
C GLU A 45 1.51 -1.96 14.59
N HIS A 46 2.03 -0.81 14.15
CA HIS A 46 2.32 0.32 15.04
C HIS A 46 1.06 0.80 15.79
N HIS A 47 -0.11 0.69 15.17
CA HIS A 47 -1.40 1.03 15.76
C HIS A 47 -2.08 -0.12 16.51
N GLY A 48 -1.41 -1.26 16.68
CA GLY A 48 -1.89 -2.38 17.49
C GLY A 48 -2.88 -3.30 16.79
N TYR A 49 -2.96 -3.24 15.45
CA TYR A 49 -3.77 -4.18 14.68
C TYR A 49 -3.11 -5.55 14.64
N GLN A 50 -3.95 -6.60 14.67
CA GLN A 50 -3.53 -7.95 14.32
C GLN A 50 -3.46 -8.07 12.80
N LEU A 51 -2.38 -8.63 12.28
CA LEU A 51 -2.11 -8.71 10.85
C LEU A 51 -2.32 -10.12 10.32
N ALA A 52 -2.92 -10.23 9.14
CA ALA A 52 -3.12 -11.47 8.41
C ALA A 52 -2.54 -11.33 6.99
N PHE A 53 -1.83 -12.36 6.53
CA PHE A 53 -1.09 -12.33 5.25
C PHE A 53 -1.39 -13.57 4.40
N ALA A 54 -1.00 -13.50 3.13
CA ALA A 54 -0.98 -14.66 2.22
C ALA A 54 -2.29 -15.46 2.21
N ASP A 55 -2.22 -16.75 2.55
CA ASP A 55 -3.34 -17.68 2.54
C ASP A 55 -4.46 -17.33 3.54
N GLU A 56 -4.17 -16.48 4.53
CA GLU A 56 -5.19 -16.00 5.47
C GLU A 56 -6.15 -14.99 4.82
N ILE A 57 -5.71 -14.34 3.74
CA ILE A 57 -6.47 -13.27 3.08
C ILE A 57 -6.83 -13.59 1.63
N ILE A 58 -6.05 -14.42 0.94
CA ILE A 58 -6.20 -14.73 -0.48
C ILE A 58 -6.10 -16.24 -0.70
N ALA A 59 -7.12 -16.84 -1.31
CA ALA A 59 -7.06 -18.22 -1.74
C ALA A 59 -6.17 -18.35 -2.99
N ARG A 60 -5.00 -19.00 -2.87
CA ARG A 60 -4.04 -19.19 -3.98
C ARG A 60 -4.64 -19.77 -5.25
N SER A 61 -5.58 -20.71 -5.10
CA SER A 61 -6.26 -21.35 -6.23
C SER A 61 -7.14 -20.40 -7.04
N ALA A 62 -7.48 -19.23 -6.51
CA ALA A 62 -8.29 -18.21 -7.17
C ALA A 62 -7.46 -17.09 -7.82
N ILE A 63 -6.13 -17.13 -7.68
CA ILE A 63 -5.24 -16.12 -8.27
C ILE A 63 -5.20 -16.29 -9.79
N MET A 64 -5.42 -15.19 -10.50
CA MET A 64 -5.41 -15.14 -11.97
C MET A 64 -4.53 -13.99 -12.46
N GLY A 65 -3.97 -14.13 -13.66
CA GLY A 65 -3.18 -13.06 -14.30
C GLY A 65 -1.85 -12.75 -13.60
N ARG A 66 -1.40 -13.62 -12.71
CA ARG A 66 -0.14 -13.49 -11.97
C ARG A 66 1.01 -14.09 -12.76
N ASP A 67 2.13 -13.38 -12.77
CA ASP A 67 3.39 -13.82 -13.35
C ASP A 67 4.46 -13.97 -12.25
N GLU A 68 5.04 -15.16 -12.13
CA GLU A 68 5.98 -15.47 -11.03
C GLU A 68 7.35 -14.80 -11.23
N GLU A 69 7.77 -14.52 -12.46
CA GLU A 69 9.00 -13.78 -12.71
C GLU A 69 8.87 -12.34 -12.22
N SER A 70 7.76 -11.68 -12.56
CA SER A 70 7.42 -10.34 -12.10
C SER A 70 7.36 -10.25 -10.58
N VAL A 71 6.80 -11.25 -9.92
CA VAL A 71 6.76 -11.36 -8.44
C VAL A 71 8.15 -11.40 -7.83
N ILE A 72 9.07 -12.20 -8.41
CA ILE A 72 10.44 -12.31 -7.89
C ILE A 72 11.17 -10.98 -8.04
N GLU A 73 11.04 -10.31 -9.18
CA GLU A 73 11.66 -9.01 -9.42
C GLU A 73 11.04 -7.91 -8.56
N ALA A 74 9.74 -7.96 -8.31
CA ALA A 74 9.05 -7.02 -7.44
C ALA A 74 9.50 -7.16 -5.97
N GLN A 75 9.69 -8.37 -5.46
CA GLN A 75 10.24 -8.58 -4.11
C GLN A 75 11.65 -8.01 -3.97
N LYS A 76 12.52 -8.21 -4.98
CA LYS A 76 13.86 -7.60 -5.00
C LYS A 76 13.78 -6.08 -5.01
N ARG A 77 12.91 -5.51 -5.85
CA ARG A 77 12.69 -4.06 -5.94
C ARG A 77 12.15 -3.47 -4.63
N ALA A 78 11.22 -4.14 -3.97
CA ALA A 78 10.72 -3.70 -2.68
C ALA A 78 11.85 -3.58 -1.64
N LEU A 79 12.76 -4.55 -1.60
CA LEU A 79 13.95 -4.48 -0.73
C LEU A 79 14.87 -3.32 -1.08
N THR A 80 15.09 -3.01 -2.37
CA THR A 80 15.91 -1.84 -2.76
C THR A 80 15.25 -0.51 -2.42
N TRP A 81 13.92 -0.48 -2.36
CA TRP A 81 13.14 0.67 -1.87
C TRP A 81 13.04 0.76 -0.35
N GLY A 82 13.58 -0.22 0.39
CA GLY A 82 13.63 -0.22 1.84
C GLY A 82 12.44 -0.89 2.52
N ALA A 83 11.74 -1.80 1.84
CA ALA A 83 10.75 -2.67 2.46
C ALA A 83 11.40 -3.46 3.62
N ASP A 84 10.67 -3.57 4.74
CA ASP A 84 11.13 -4.34 5.89
C ASP A 84 11.04 -5.85 5.58
N PRO A 85 12.17 -6.59 5.59
CA PRO A 85 12.19 -8.03 5.31
C PRO A 85 11.25 -8.84 6.22
N LYS A 86 10.94 -8.34 7.43
CA LYS A 86 10.03 -8.98 8.37
C LYS A 86 8.64 -9.19 7.74
N TYR A 87 8.06 -8.16 7.13
CA TYR A 87 6.73 -8.26 6.51
C TYR A 87 6.80 -8.96 5.17
N LEU A 88 7.87 -8.73 4.41
CA LEU A 88 8.07 -9.41 3.12
C LEU A 88 8.07 -10.93 3.27
N ALA A 89 8.70 -11.45 4.33
CA ALA A 89 8.70 -12.88 4.63
C ALA A 89 7.31 -13.43 4.97
N GLN A 90 6.44 -12.63 5.61
CA GLN A 90 5.08 -13.05 5.98
C GLN A 90 4.13 -13.12 4.77
N MET A 91 4.43 -12.37 3.70
CA MET A 91 3.64 -12.38 2.47
C MET A 91 3.73 -13.70 1.70
N ASP A 92 4.81 -14.48 1.85
CA ASP A 92 5.04 -15.73 1.11
C ASP A 92 4.71 -15.62 -0.40
N GLY A 93 5.18 -14.52 -0.99
CA GLY A 93 4.96 -14.16 -2.40
C GLY A 93 3.59 -13.56 -2.73
N ILE A 94 2.65 -13.46 -1.79
CA ILE A 94 1.31 -12.91 -1.98
C ILE A 94 1.21 -11.55 -1.29
N THR A 95 0.95 -10.52 -2.07
CA THR A 95 0.78 -9.14 -1.62
C THR A 95 -0.62 -8.89 -1.05
N GLY A 96 -0.77 -7.79 -0.32
CA GLY A 96 -1.99 -7.47 0.42
C GLY A 96 -1.91 -7.79 1.91
N LEU A 97 -2.84 -7.21 2.67
CA LEU A 97 -2.87 -7.28 4.13
C LEU A 97 -4.31 -7.29 4.64
N GLY A 98 -4.60 -8.20 5.57
CA GLY A 98 -5.73 -8.08 6.48
C GLY A 98 -5.28 -7.42 7.78
N ALA A 99 -6.02 -6.41 8.26
CA ALA A 99 -5.74 -5.76 9.54
C ALA A 99 -7.00 -5.77 10.41
N ILE A 100 -6.88 -6.38 11.59
CA ILE A 100 -8.00 -6.61 12.51
C ILE A 100 -7.78 -5.80 13.78
N LEU A 101 -8.76 -4.96 14.12
CA LEU A 101 -8.85 -4.30 15.41
C LEU A 101 -10.02 -4.90 16.19
N ASP A 102 -9.71 -5.74 17.16
CA ASP A 102 -10.68 -6.23 18.13
C ASP A 102 -10.73 -5.28 19.32
N THR A 103 -11.88 -4.68 19.56
CA THR A 103 -12.09 -3.75 20.67
C THR A 103 -12.40 -4.46 21.99
N GLY A 104 -12.67 -5.77 21.97
CA GLY A 104 -13.13 -6.55 23.12
C GLY A 104 -14.56 -6.25 23.55
N HIS A 105 -15.31 -5.45 22.77
CA HIS A 105 -16.69 -5.08 23.04
C HIS A 105 -17.66 -5.82 22.11
N ASP A 106 -18.77 -6.31 22.66
CA ASP A 106 -19.85 -6.91 21.88
C ASP A 106 -20.40 -5.92 20.85
N GLY A 107 -20.47 -6.34 19.59
CA GLY A 107 -20.95 -5.50 18.49
C GLY A 107 -20.77 -6.17 17.12
N PRO A 108 -21.25 -5.51 16.05
CA PRO A 108 -21.07 -6.00 14.69
C PRO A 108 -19.62 -5.81 14.20
N THR A 109 -19.17 -6.68 13.30
CA THR A 109 -17.93 -6.48 12.53
C THR A 109 -18.18 -5.55 11.35
N VAL A 110 -17.31 -4.55 11.17
CA VAL A 110 -17.30 -3.66 10.00
C VAL A 110 -16.00 -3.85 9.23
N ALA A 111 -16.10 -3.97 7.90
CA ALA A 111 -14.95 -4.14 7.02
C ALA A 111 -14.80 -2.94 6.09
N PHE A 112 -13.56 -2.48 5.94
CA PHE A 112 -13.14 -1.51 4.92
C PHE A 112 -12.15 -2.20 3.99
N ARG A 113 -12.24 -1.90 2.70
CA ARG A 113 -11.38 -2.50 1.67
C ARG A 113 -10.88 -1.42 0.73
N PHE A 114 -9.60 -1.50 0.40
CA PHE A 114 -8.92 -0.56 -0.49
C PHE A 114 -8.04 -1.37 -1.45
N ASP A 115 -8.04 -0.98 -2.72
CA ASP A 115 -7.05 -1.43 -3.70
C ASP A 115 -5.74 -0.67 -3.50
N ILE A 116 -4.62 -1.29 -3.83
CA ILE A 116 -3.29 -0.75 -3.55
C ILE A 116 -2.36 -0.76 -4.77
N ASP A 117 -2.78 -1.36 -5.88
CA ASP A 117 -1.96 -1.50 -7.09
C ASP A 117 -1.95 -0.22 -7.93
N ALA A 118 -0.98 -0.18 -8.83
CA ALA A 118 -0.84 0.83 -9.87
C ALA A 118 -1.16 0.22 -11.23
N VAL A 119 -1.32 1.08 -12.23
CA VAL A 119 -1.55 0.66 -13.62
C VAL A 119 -0.26 0.70 -14.44
N ASP A 120 -0.12 -0.23 -15.36
CA ASP A 120 1.00 -0.32 -16.30
C ASP A 120 0.87 0.74 -17.40
N VAL A 121 1.20 1.98 -17.05
CA VAL A 121 1.22 3.13 -17.96
C VAL A 121 2.44 4.01 -17.69
N MET A 122 2.97 4.59 -18.76
CA MET A 122 4.04 5.58 -18.64
C MET A 122 3.49 6.89 -18.05
N GLU A 123 4.09 7.33 -16.93
CA GLU A 123 3.80 8.66 -16.37
C GLU A 123 4.39 9.77 -17.25
N SER A 124 3.67 10.90 -17.35
CA SER A 124 4.14 12.09 -18.05
C SER A 124 5.48 12.59 -17.51
N GLN A 125 6.40 12.89 -18.43
CA GLN A 125 7.74 13.41 -18.12
C GLN A 125 7.83 14.93 -18.29
N ASP A 126 6.71 15.60 -18.57
CA ASP A 126 6.63 17.06 -18.69
C ASP A 126 6.94 17.72 -17.33
N ASP A 127 7.76 18.78 -17.32
CA ASP A 127 8.15 19.48 -16.09
C ASP A 127 6.97 20.20 -15.42
N SER A 128 5.87 20.45 -16.13
CA SER A 128 4.61 20.95 -15.58
C SER A 128 3.71 19.86 -14.99
N HIS A 129 4.01 18.57 -15.24
CA HIS A 129 3.28 17.47 -14.63
C HIS A 129 3.48 17.51 -13.11
N ARG A 130 2.39 17.58 -12.35
CA ARG A 130 2.44 17.89 -10.91
C ARG A 130 3.34 16.94 -10.10
N PRO A 131 3.28 15.60 -10.24
CA PRO A 131 4.23 14.68 -9.61
C PRO A 131 5.69 14.98 -9.96
N ARG A 132 5.98 15.30 -11.23
CA ARG A 132 7.34 15.65 -11.68
C ARG A 132 7.79 16.97 -11.04
N PHE A 133 6.97 18.01 -11.15
CA PHE A 133 7.24 19.33 -10.59
C PHE A 133 7.46 19.30 -9.06
N LEU A 134 6.66 18.51 -8.35
CA LEU A 134 6.72 18.39 -6.88
C LEU A 134 7.65 17.27 -6.39
N GLY A 135 8.39 16.61 -7.28
CA GLY A 135 9.43 15.64 -6.94
C GLY A 135 8.91 14.31 -6.38
N PHE A 136 7.72 13.86 -6.78
CA PHE A 136 7.15 12.56 -6.41
C PHE A 136 6.68 11.72 -7.60
N ALA A 137 7.14 12.02 -8.82
CA ALA A 137 6.91 11.15 -9.98
C ALA A 137 7.42 9.72 -9.72
N SER A 138 6.79 8.77 -10.40
CA SER A 138 7.10 7.34 -10.38
C SER A 138 8.58 7.08 -10.58
N LEU A 139 9.14 6.23 -9.72
CA LEU A 139 10.50 5.69 -9.86
C LEU A 139 10.53 4.39 -10.69
N ALA A 140 9.38 3.86 -11.11
CA ALA A 140 9.26 2.64 -11.90
C ALA A 140 8.74 2.99 -13.30
N PRO A 141 9.62 3.05 -14.32
CA PRO A 141 9.21 3.37 -15.69
C PRO A 141 8.13 2.42 -16.19
N GLY A 142 7.04 2.97 -16.73
CA GLY A 142 5.91 2.19 -17.25
C GLY A 142 4.88 1.77 -16.20
N ILE A 143 5.03 2.18 -14.93
CA ILE A 143 4.07 1.92 -13.86
C ILE A 143 3.73 3.24 -13.16
N ALA A 144 2.44 3.53 -12.96
CA ALA A 144 2.00 4.72 -12.23
C ALA A 144 0.59 4.56 -11.65
N HIS A 145 0.30 5.23 -10.53
CA HIS A 145 -1.07 5.38 -10.02
C HIS A 145 -1.91 6.42 -10.83
N ALA A 146 -1.42 6.83 -12.02
CA ALA A 146 -2.00 7.83 -12.92
C ALA A 146 -2.52 9.07 -12.17
N CYS A 147 -3.51 9.81 -12.71
CA CYS A 147 -4.11 10.97 -12.02
C CYS A 147 -5.01 10.59 -10.82
N GLY A 148 -4.71 9.49 -10.11
CA GLY A 148 -5.44 9.01 -8.94
C GLY A 148 -6.29 7.78 -9.18
N HIS A 149 -5.84 6.84 -10.02
CA HIS A 149 -6.49 5.53 -10.18
C HIS A 149 -6.62 4.83 -8.84
N ASP A 150 -5.51 4.76 -8.09
CA ASP A 150 -5.48 4.23 -6.72
C ASP A 150 -4.79 5.19 -5.76
N ALA A 151 -5.57 6.19 -5.36
CA ALA A 151 -5.23 7.04 -4.22
C ALA A 151 -5.63 6.40 -2.88
N HIS A 152 -6.28 5.23 -2.92
CA HIS A 152 -7.12 4.68 -1.86
C HIS A 152 -6.35 4.20 -0.63
N THR A 153 -5.06 3.90 -0.79
CA THR A 153 -4.19 3.41 0.29
C THR A 153 -3.93 4.45 1.39
N ALA A 154 -3.99 5.74 1.06
CA ALA A 154 -3.68 6.86 1.96
C ALA A 154 -4.96 7.48 2.53
#